data_AF-A0A9Q3JIS2-F1
#
_entry.id   AF-A0A9Q3JIS2-F1
#
_cell.length_a   1.000
_cell.length_b   1.000
_cell.length_c   1.000
_cell.angle_alpha   90.00
_cell.angle_beta   90.00
_cell.angle_gamma   90.00
#
_symmetry.space_group_name_H-M   'P 1'
#
loop_
_entity.id
_entity.type
_entity.pdbx_description
1 polymer ?
#
loop_
_entity_poly.entity_id
_entity_poly.type
_entity_poly.pdbx_seq_one_letter_code
_entity_poly.pdbx_strand_id
1 'polypeptide(L)'
;MGQEILKEVPKLKEWPQLSGEGEYEHMELIRGIDMMKEDFKLPEGLVTAIFNTLFTRSAHRWFIKFRQAHGNQTWTWWKTQIIMKWANNSWRF
;
A
#
# COMPACT_ATOMS: atom_id res chain seq x y z
N MET A 1 19.34 -18.40 2.53
CA MET A 1 18.32 -18.57 1.48
C MET A 1 17.30 -17.42 1.53
N GLY A 2 17.76 -16.16 1.45
CA GLY A 2 16.87 -14.99 1.64
C GLY A 2 17.28 -13.73 0.86
N GLN A 3 18.37 -13.79 0.09
CA GLN A 3 18.85 -12.67 -0.73
C GLN A 3 18.41 -12.78 -2.20
N GLU A 4 17.92 -13.94 -2.65
CA GLU A 4 17.53 -14.18 -4.05
C GLU A 4 16.11 -13.70 -4.35
N ILE A 5 15.17 -13.85 -3.41
CA ILE A 5 13.76 -13.48 -3.60
C ILE A 5 13.61 -11.97 -3.90
N LEU A 6 14.45 -11.12 -3.31
CA LEU A 6 14.40 -9.67 -3.50
C LEU A 6 14.81 -9.23 -4.91
N LYS A 7 15.54 -10.06 -5.68
CA LYS A 7 15.89 -9.74 -7.08
C LYS A 7 14.73 -9.99 -8.03
N GLU A 8 13.77 -10.83 -7.65
CA GLU A 8 12.63 -11.21 -8.47
C GLU A 8 11.40 -10.32 -8.22
N VAL A 9 11.38 -9.58 -7.11
CA VAL A 9 10.34 -8.58 -6.83
C VAL A 9 10.44 -7.43 -7.84
N PRO A 10 9.40 -7.13 -8.64
CA PRO A 10 9.37 -5.96 -9.52
C PRO A 10 9.78 -4.68 -8.80
N LYS A 11 10.45 -3.76 -9.52
CA LYS A 11 10.97 -2.54 -8.89
C LYS A 11 9.80 -1.72 -8.37
N LEU A 12 9.92 -1.15 -7.17
CA LEU A 12 8.83 -0.38 -6.52
C LEU A 12 8.24 0.74 -7.39
N LYS A 13 9.00 1.27 -8.37
CA LYS A 13 8.53 2.27 -9.34
C LYS A 13 7.51 1.75 -10.35
N GLU A 14 7.42 0.44 -10.53
CA GLU A 14 6.51 -0.26 -11.46
C GLU A 14 5.20 -0.67 -10.76
N TRP A 15 5.13 -0.46 -9.45
CA TRP A 15 3.94 -0.80 -8.67
C TRP A 15 2.91 0.32 -8.76
N PRO A 16 1.62 -0.02 -8.58
CA PRO A 16 0.57 0.98 -8.52
C PRO A 16 0.85 1.98 -7.40
N GLN A 17 0.72 3.27 -7.72
CA GLN A 17 0.88 4.35 -6.75
C GLN A 17 -0.49 4.84 -6.29
N LEU A 18 -0.53 5.36 -5.06
CA LEU A 18 -1.72 6.01 -4.51
C LEU A 18 -1.38 7.47 -4.25
N SER A 19 -1.89 8.37 -5.07
CA SER A 19 -1.78 9.82 -4.83
C SER A 19 -2.87 10.33 -3.89
N GLY A 20 -4.00 9.61 -3.87
CA GLY A 20 -5.21 9.97 -3.14
C GLY A 20 -6.09 10.96 -3.90
N GLU A 21 -5.83 11.12 -5.21
CA GLU A 21 -6.57 12.00 -6.11
C GLU A 21 -7.31 11.22 -7.22
N GLY A 22 -6.88 9.97 -7.51
CA GLY A 22 -7.50 9.13 -8.54
C GLY A 22 -8.58 8.18 -7.99
N GLU A 23 -9.61 7.94 -8.81
CA GLU A 23 -10.83 7.23 -8.43
C GLU A 23 -10.59 5.76 -8.05
N TYR A 24 -9.71 5.07 -8.79
CA TYR A 24 -9.47 3.63 -8.65
C TYR A 24 -8.08 3.29 -8.11
N GLU A 25 -7.22 4.28 -7.85
CA GLU A 25 -5.83 4.08 -7.40
C GLU A 25 -5.74 3.16 -6.18
N HIS A 26 -6.67 3.31 -5.23
CA HIS A 26 -6.71 2.51 -4.02
C HIS A 26 -7.02 1.04 -4.29
N MET A 27 -7.87 0.73 -5.28
CA MET A 27 -8.18 -0.64 -5.68
C MET A 27 -7.01 -1.28 -6.41
N GLU A 28 -6.38 -0.55 -7.33
CA GLU A 28 -5.21 -1.01 -8.07
C GLU A 28 -4.04 -1.30 -7.13
N LEU A 29 -3.76 -0.40 -6.18
CA LEU A 29 -2.78 -0.60 -5.13
C LEU A 29 -3.08 -1.84 -4.29
N ILE A 30 -4.31 -2.00 -3.81
CA ILE A 30 -4.68 -3.15 -2.96
C ILE A 30 -4.48 -4.46 -3.72
N ARG A 31 -4.97 -4.55 -4.97
CA ARG A 31 -4.80 -5.75 -5.81
C ARG A 31 -3.32 -6.03 -6.08
N GLY A 32 -2.54 -5.01 -6.41
CA GLY A 32 -1.10 -5.15 -6.65
C GLY A 32 -0.37 -5.70 -5.43
N ILE A 33 -0.64 -5.17 -4.23
CA ILE A 33 -0.01 -5.65 -2.99
C ILE A 33 -0.47 -7.07 -2.64
N ASP A 34 -1.74 -7.42 -2.87
CA ASP A 34 -2.24 -8.77 -2.64
C ASP A 34 -1.52 -9.80 -3.51
N MET A 35 -1.43 -9.55 -4.82
CA MET A 35 -0.68 -10.42 -5.76
C MET A 35 0.77 -10.57 -5.32
N MET A 36 1.43 -9.46 -4.97
CA MET A 36 2.83 -9.49 -4.55
C MET A 36 3.06 -10.21 -3.21
N LYS A 37 2.13 -10.10 -2.25
CA LYS A 37 2.18 -10.90 -1.02
C LYS A 37 1.98 -12.38 -1.31
N GLU A 38 1.12 -12.73 -2.26
CA GLU A 38 0.86 -14.11 -2.66
C GLU A 38 2.10 -14.73 -3.32
N ASP A 39 2.67 -14.03 -4.31
CA ASP A 39 3.79 -14.48 -5.12
C ASP A 39 5.11 -14.52 -4.33
N PHE A 40 5.39 -13.49 -3.55
CA PHE A 40 6.71 -13.29 -2.91
C PHE A 40 6.71 -13.45 -1.38
N LYS A 41 5.56 -13.82 -0.78
CA LYS A 41 5.39 -14.01 0.67
C LYS A 41 5.93 -12.83 1.50
N LEU A 42 5.61 -11.61 1.06
CA LEU A 42 6.19 -10.39 1.64
C LEU A 42 5.85 -10.24 3.13
N PRO A 43 6.86 -10.01 3.99
CA PRO A 43 6.66 -9.74 5.41
C PRO A 43 5.86 -8.45 5.65
N GLU A 44 5.07 -8.40 6.73
CA GLU A 44 4.25 -7.24 7.11
C GLU A 44 5.06 -5.94 7.22
N GLY A 45 6.25 -6.02 7.82
CA GLY A 45 7.15 -4.89 7.96
C GLY A 45 7.65 -4.34 6.62
N LEU A 46 7.85 -5.22 5.63
CA LEU A 46 8.26 -4.82 4.29
C LEU A 46 7.11 -4.14 3.55
N VAL A 47 5.89 -4.67 3.64
CA VAL A 47 4.69 -4.04 3.05
C VAL A 47 4.49 -2.63 3.61
N THR A 48 4.67 -2.46 4.93
CA THR A 48 4.58 -1.12 5.54
C THR A 48 5.72 -0.20 5.10
N ALA A 49 6.93 -0.73 4.88
CA ALA A 49 8.07 0.06 4.43
C ALA A 49 7.87 0.60 3.01
N ILE A 50 7.35 -0.20 2.09
CA ILE A 50 7.17 0.18 0.68
C ILE A 50 6.10 1.27 0.49
N PHE A 51 5.16 1.45 1.43
CA PHE A 51 4.18 2.56 1.36
C PHE A 51 4.81 3.95 1.30
N ASN A 52 5.99 4.16 1.88
CA ASN A 52 6.71 5.43 1.73
C ASN A 52 7.01 5.77 0.26
N THR A 53 7.16 4.75 -0.59
CA THR A 53 7.43 4.91 -2.02
C THR A 53 6.13 4.93 -2.83
N LEU A 54 5.17 4.07 -2.48
CA LEU A 54 3.94 3.90 -3.26
C LEU A 54 2.92 4.99 -3.02
N PHE A 55 2.90 5.60 -1.83
CA PHE A 55 1.97 6.68 -1.54
C PHE A 55 2.62 8.00 -1.87
N THR A 56 1.89 8.82 -2.61
CA THR A 56 2.34 10.15 -3.02
C THR A 56 1.33 11.21 -2.57
N ARG A 57 1.70 12.49 -2.70
CA ARG A 57 0.81 13.65 -2.46
C ARG A 57 0.01 13.57 -1.15
N SER A 58 -1.32 13.51 -1.23
CA SER A 58 -2.22 13.56 -0.08
C SER A 58 -2.22 12.24 0.69
N ALA A 59 -2.08 11.11 -0.01
CA ALA A 59 -1.97 9.78 0.59
C ALA A 59 -0.67 9.61 1.39
N HIS A 60 0.45 10.14 0.89
CA HIS A 60 1.70 10.10 1.64
C HIS A 60 1.61 10.84 2.98
N ARG A 61 1.03 12.06 2.95
CA ARG A 61 0.81 12.86 4.17
C ARG A 61 -0.12 12.17 5.17
N TRP A 62 -1.17 11.51 4.67
CA TRP A 62 -2.07 10.72 5.50
C TRP A 62 -1.31 9.55 6.15
N PHE A 63 -0.55 8.79 5.37
CA PHE A 63 0.17 7.60 5.86
C PHE A 63 1.19 7.93 6.94
N ILE A 64 2.00 8.98 6.78
CA ILE A 64 2.97 9.38 7.81
C ILE A 64 2.27 9.62 9.15
N LYS A 65 1.18 10.41 9.15
CA LYS A 65 0.41 10.71 10.36
C LYS A 65 -0.21 9.45 10.97
N PHE A 66 -0.79 8.60 10.12
CA PHE A 66 -1.47 7.39 10.57
C PHE A 66 -0.49 6.37 11.16
N ARG A 67 0.67 6.19 10.52
CA ARG A 67 1.74 5.30 11.00
C ARG A 67 2.34 5.79 12.31
N GLN A 68 2.52 7.11 12.48
CA GLN A 68 2.97 7.67 13.75
C GLN A 68 1.98 7.40 14.89
N ALA A 69 0.68 7.47 14.63
CA ALA A 69 -0.36 7.27 15.63
C ALA A 69 -0.57 5.78 16.01
N HIS A 70 -0.44 4.86 15.04
CA HIS A 70 -0.82 3.46 15.21
C HIS A 70 0.34 2.47 15.18
N GLY A 71 1.56 2.92 14.89
CA GLY A 71 2.76 2.09 14.84
C GLY A 71 2.77 1.10 13.66
N ASN A 72 3.43 -0.04 13.86
CA ASN A 72 3.48 -1.11 12.87
C ASN A 72 2.19 -1.93 12.92
N GLN A 73 1.56 -2.13 11.77
CA GLN A 73 0.28 -2.81 11.63
C GLN A 73 0.34 -3.82 10.48
N THR A 74 -0.60 -4.76 10.49
CA THR A 74 -0.72 -5.77 9.44
C THR A 74 -1.27 -5.19 8.14
N TRP A 75 -1.01 -5.86 7.02
CA TRP A 75 -1.56 -5.52 5.71
C TRP A 75 -3.08 -5.54 5.72
N THR A 76 -3.70 -6.52 6.38
CA THR A 76 -5.16 -6.58 6.53
C THR A 76 -5.69 -5.30 7.18
N TRP A 77 -5.03 -4.83 8.24
CA TRP A 77 -5.42 -3.58 8.88
C TRP A 77 -5.24 -2.39 7.94
N TRP A 78 -4.08 -2.26 7.29
CA TRP A 78 -3.82 -1.18 6.33
C TRP A 78 -4.81 -1.17 5.16
N LYS A 79 -5.15 -2.33 4.61
CA LYS A 79 -6.18 -2.49 3.58
C LYS A 79 -7.51 -1.91 4.04
N THR A 80 -7.96 -2.24 5.24
CA THR A 80 -9.19 -1.67 5.83
C THR A 80 -9.11 -0.15 5.92
N GLN A 81 -7.99 0.41 6.37
CA GLN A 81 -7.85 1.86 6.49
C GLN A 81 -7.84 2.57 5.13
N ILE A 82 -7.18 1.98 4.12
CA ILE A 82 -7.16 2.49 2.75
C ILE A 82 -8.58 2.51 2.18
N ILE A 83 -9.32 1.40 2.32
CA ILE A 83 -10.73 1.32 1.88
C ILE A 83 -11.57 2.37 2.60
N MET A 84 -11.50 2.44 3.94
CA MET A 84 -12.28 3.41 4.71
C MET A 84 -11.99 4.86 4.30
N LYS A 85 -10.74 5.18 3.93
CA LYS A 85 -10.32 6.53 3.58
C LYS A 85 -10.68 6.93 2.16
N TRP A 86 -10.51 6.04 1.18
CA TRP A 86 -10.64 6.37 -0.24
C TRP A 86 -11.85 5.75 -0.92
N ALA A 87 -12.32 4.57 -0.51
CA ALA A 87 -13.54 4.00 -1.09
C ALA A 87 -14.80 4.80 -0.68
N ASN A 88 -14.80 5.41 0.51
CA ASN A 88 -15.92 6.24 0.98
C ASN A 88 -15.96 7.64 0.34
N ASN A 89 -14.82 8.13 -0.19
CA ASN A 89 -14.77 9.40 -0.91
C ASN A 89 -15.13 9.22 -2.40
N SER A 90 -15.25 7.99 -2.89
CA SER A 90 -15.85 7.67 -4.18
C SER A 90 -17.37 7.82 -4.08
N TRP A 91 -17.81 9.07 -4.12
CA TRP A 91 -19.12 9.58 -4.55
C TRP A 91 -20.31 8.62 -4.46
N ARG A 92 -21.19 8.89 -3.49
CA ARG A 92 -22.60 8.47 -3.56
C ARG A 92 -23.22 9.12 -4.80
N PHE A 93 -23.65 8.30 -5.76
CA PHE A 93 -24.68 8.73 -6.71
C PHE A 93 -25.99 9.02 -5.96
#